data_AF-A0A0K9NQD7-F1
#
_entry.id   AF-A0A0K9NQD7-F1
#
_cell.length_a   1.000
_cell.length_b   1.000
_cell.length_c   1.000
_cell.angle_alpha   90.00
_cell.angle_beta   90.00
_cell.angle_gamma   90.00
#
_symmetry.space_group_name_H-M   'P 1'
#
loop_
_entity.id
_entity.type
_entity.pdbx_description
1 polymer ?
#
loop_
_entity_poly.entity_id
_entity_poly.type
_entity_poly.pdbx_seq_one_letter_code
_entity_poly.pdbx_strand_id
1 'polypeptide(L)' 'PMLSNMNMWSNSKTKTAKSITSWKNRQDPSPGNFTFSIDPVVNYQLIITNGSKPYVRSQVWTGTSFSAV' A
#
# COMPACT_ATOMS: atom_id res chain seq x y z
N PRO A 1 -1.07 -11.32 2.39
CA PRO A 1 0.27 -11.47 1.76
C PRO A 1 0.15 -11.29 0.25
N MET A 2 1.23 -10.88 -0.41
CA MET A 2 1.25 -10.65 -1.85
C MET A 2 1.93 -11.83 -2.54
N LEU A 3 1.22 -12.49 -3.46
CA LEU A 3 1.74 -13.68 -4.15
C LEU A 3 2.52 -13.29 -5.40
N SER A 4 3.41 -14.18 -5.83
CA SER A 4 4.04 -14.06 -7.15
C SER A 4 2.96 -13.93 -8.23
N ASN A 5 3.17 -13.03 -9.19
CA ASN A 5 2.25 -12.70 -10.28
C ASN A 5 0.99 -11.91 -9.88
N MET A 6 0.86 -11.45 -8.63
CA MET A 6 -0.15 -10.44 -8.30
C MET A 6 0.27 -9.06 -8.79
N ASN A 7 -0.52 -8.47 -9.70
CA ASN A 7 -0.30 -7.09 -10.13
C ASN A 7 -0.83 -6.10 -9.09
N MET A 8 -0.12 -5.00 -8.87
CA MET A 8 -0.59 -3.80 -8.16
C MET A 8 -0.97 -2.72 -9.17
N TRP A 9 -1.94 -1.88 -8.83
CA TRP A 9 -2.35 -0.75 -9.65
C TRP A 9 -2.94 0.38 -8.80
N SER A 10 -2.90 1.59 -9.34
CA SER A 10 -3.62 2.75 -8.81
C SER A 10 -4.24 3.56 -9.94
N ASN A 11 -5.29 4.30 -9.62
CA ASN A 11 -5.94 5.25 -10.51
C ASN A 11 -6.02 6.60 -9.80
N SER A 12 -5.26 7.55 -10.33
CA SER A 12 -5.16 8.90 -9.77
C SER A 12 -6.40 9.76 -9.98
N LYS A 13 -7.24 9.44 -10.98
CA LYS A 13 -8.48 10.17 -11.25
C LYS A 13 -9.57 9.78 -10.26
N THR A 14 -9.75 8.49 -10.03
CA THR A 14 -10.77 7.96 -9.10
C THR A 14 -10.29 7.89 -7.66
N LYS A 15 -9.01 8.17 -7.40
CA LYS A 15 -8.37 8.03 -6.09
C LYS A 15 -8.49 6.62 -5.51
N THR A 16 -8.41 5.62 -6.38
CA THR A 16 -8.51 4.20 -5.99
C THR A 16 -7.19 3.48 -6.25
N ALA A 17 -6.90 2.46 -5.46
CA ALA A 17 -5.74 1.60 -5.65
C ALA A 17 -6.05 0.18 -5.19
N LYS A 18 -5.37 -0.79 -5.79
CA LYS A 18 -5.32 -2.13 -5.21
C LYS A 18 -4.49 -2.08 -3.94
N SER A 19 -5.03 -2.66 -2.88
CA SER A 19 -4.40 -2.67 -1.57
C SER A 19 -4.38 -4.06 -0.95
N ILE A 20 -3.51 -4.24 0.03
CA ILE A 20 -3.45 -5.44 0.86
C ILE A 20 -3.54 -5.00 2.31
N THR A 21 -4.50 -5.57 3.02
CA THR A 21 -4.71 -5.28 4.44
C THR A 21 -4.02 -6.35 5.29
N SER A 22 -3.36 -5.92 6.35
CA SER A 22 -2.78 -6.80 7.37
C SER A 22 -3.86 -7.69 7.98
N TRP A 23 -3.47 -8.83 8.52
CA TRP A 23 -4.33 -9.56 9.44
C TRP A 23 -4.44 -8.84 10.77
N LYS A 24 -5.53 -9.07 11.51
CA LYS A 24 -5.74 -8.50 12.83
C LYS A 24 -4.66 -8.93 13.81
N ASN A 25 -4.25 -10.20 13.73
CA ASN A 25 -3.09 -10.74 14.42
C ASN A 25 -2.61 -12.02 13.71
N ARG A 26 -1.63 -12.72 14.28
CA ARG A 26 -1.03 -13.93 13.69
C ARG A 26 -2.02 -15.11 13.57
N GLN A 27 -3.04 -15.16 14.43
CA GLN A 27 -4.02 -16.25 14.51
C GLN A 27 -5.35 -15.91 13.85
N ASP A 28 -5.69 -14.62 13.73
CA ASP A 28 -6.95 -14.12 13.20
C ASP A 28 -6.71 -13.44 11.84
N PRO A 29 -7.08 -14.11 10.72
CA PRO A 29 -6.88 -13.56 9.38
C PRO A 29 -7.90 -12.48 9.00
N SER A 30 -8.79 -12.08 9.91
CA SER A 30 -9.69 -10.94 9.67
C SER A 30 -8.90 -9.65 9.42
N PRO A 31 -9.49 -8.65 8.74
CA PRO A 31 -8.80 -7.40 8.44
C PRO A 31 -8.30 -6.68 9.70
N GLY A 32 -7.00 -6.41 9.73
CA GLY A 32 -6.33 -5.57 10.72
C GLY A 32 -6.29 -4.10 10.31
N ASN A 33 -5.50 -3.32 11.04
CA ASN A 33 -5.51 -1.86 10.88
C ASN A 33 -4.58 -1.34 9.77
N PHE A 34 -3.60 -2.13 9.33
CA PHE A 34 -2.60 -1.66 8.38
C PHE A 34 -2.97 -2.00 6.94
N THR A 35 -2.85 -1.04 6.04
CA THR A 35 -3.10 -1.25 4.61
C THR A 35 -1.91 -0.77 3.81
N PHE A 36 -1.45 -1.61 2.87
CA PHE A 36 -0.37 -1.30 1.93
C PHE A 36 -0.93 -1.10 0.52
N SER A 37 -0.57 -0.01 -0.14
CA SER A 37 -0.99 0.32 -1.51
C SER A 37 -0.05 1.31 -2.19
N ILE A 38 -0.29 1.57 -3.48
CA ILE A 38 0.28 2.73 -4.16
C ILE A 38 -0.56 3.97 -3.77
N ASP A 39 0.07 5.08 -3.43
CA ASP A 39 -0.61 6.34 -3.10
C ASP A 39 -1.28 6.90 -4.36
N PRO A 40 -2.63 6.93 -4.45
CA PRO A 40 -3.34 7.40 -5.64
C PRO A 40 -3.45 8.94 -5.70
N VAL A 41 -2.95 9.65 -4.68
CA VAL A 41 -2.92 11.11 -4.63
C VAL A 41 -1.60 11.60 -5.23
N VAL A 42 -0.47 11.11 -4.72
CA VAL A 42 0.88 11.54 -5.14
C VAL A 42 1.35 10.80 -6.40
N ASN A 43 0.93 9.53 -6.57
CA ASN A 43 1.42 8.57 -7.57
C ASN A 43 2.91 8.20 -7.42
N TYR A 44 3.28 7.04 -7.94
CA TYR A 44 4.65 6.51 -7.89
C TYR A 44 5.26 6.43 -6.47
N GLN A 45 4.43 6.43 -5.43
CA GLN A 45 4.83 6.19 -4.04
C GLN A 45 4.02 5.03 -3.48
N LEU A 46 4.67 4.22 -2.65
CA LEU A 46 4.02 3.23 -1.82
C LEU A 46 3.67 3.87 -0.47
N ILE A 47 2.53 3.50 0.07
CA ILE A 47 2.05 3.99 1.36
C ILE A 47 1.56 2.82 2.20
N ILE A 48 1.90 2.87 3.49
CA ILE A 48 1.26 2.10 4.53
C ILE A 48 0.39 3.06 5.33
N THR A 49 -0.89 2.74 5.50
CA THR A 49 -1.79 3.49 6.39
C THR A 49 -2.15 2.65 7.62
N ASN A 50 -2.41 3.32 8.74
CA ASN A 50 -3.07 2.75 9.91
C ASN A 50 -4.48 3.36 9.98
N GLY A 51 -5.48 2.60 9.53
CA GLY A 51 -6.79 3.13 9.19
C GLY A 51 -6.66 4.20 8.09
N SER A 52 -7.18 5.41 8.36
CA SER A 52 -7.14 6.54 7.42
C SER A 52 -5.87 7.40 7.52
N LYS A 53 -4.95 7.10 8.44
CA LYS A 53 -3.75 7.91 8.67
C LYS A 53 -2.53 7.29 7.99
N PRO A 54 -1.73 8.08 7.23
CA PRO A 54 -0.43 7.62 6.76
C PRO A 54 0.45 7.19 7.93
N TYR A 55 1.04 5.99 7.82
CA TYR A 55 1.98 5.46 8.79
C TYR A 55 3.42 5.55 8.27
N VAL A 56 3.66 5.05 7.05
CA VAL A 56 4.95 5.12 6.35
C VAL A 56 4.71 5.43 4.88
N ARG A 57 5.61 6.20 4.27
CA ARG A 57 5.64 6.42 2.82
C ARG A 57 7.01 6.05 2.27
N SER A 58 7.02 5.51 1.06
CA SER A 58 8.25 5.41 0.30
C SER A 58 8.63 6.76 -0.30
N GLN A 59 9.89 6.87 -0.68
CA GLN A 59 10.30 7.84 -1.70
C GLN A 59 9.52 7.61 -3.00
N VAL A 60 9.45 8.66 -3.81
CA VAL A 60 8.91 8.56 -5.18
C VAL A 60 9.81 7.61 -5.98
N TRP A 61 9.19 6.70 -6.73
CA TRP A 61 9.90 5.79 -7.62
C TRP A 61 10.64 6.55 -8.70
N THR A 62 11.95 6.29 -8.79
CA THR A 62 12.85 6.93 -9.76
C THR A 62 13.25 5.99 -10.91
N GLY A 63 12.62 4.82 -11.04
CA GLY A 63 12.88 3.86 -12.12
C GLY A 63 13.61 2.57 -11.69
N THR A 64 14.20 2.54 -10.49
CA THR A 64 14.97 1.38 -10.00
C THR A 64 14.24 0.63 -8.88
N SER A 65 14.04 1.28 -7.73
CA SER A 65 13.45 0.67 -6.54
C SER A 65 12.72 1.70 -5.69
N PHE A 66 11.80 1.23 -4.86
CA PHE A 66 11.22 2.03 -3.78
C PHE A 66 12.08 1.88 -2.53
N SER A 67 12.37 2.99 -1.85
CA SER A 67 12.95 3.01 -0.50
C SER A 67 11.96 3.65 0.47
N ALA A 68 11.83 3.10 1.67
CA ALA A 68 11.05 3.73 2.74
C ALA A 68 11.83 4.93 3.32
N VAL A 69 11.10 5.97 3.74
CA VAL A 69 11.64 7.10 4.52
C VAL A 69 11.32 6.89 5.99
#